data_AF-A0A2D6AMN7-F1
#
_entry.id   AF-A0A2D6AMN7-F1
#
_cell.length_a   1.000
_cell.length_b   1.000
_cell.length_c   1.000
_cell.angle_alpha   90.00
_cell.angle_beta   90.00
_cell.angle_gamma   90.00
#
_symmetry.space_group_name_H-M   'P 1'
#
loop_
_entity.id
_entity.type
_entity.pdbx_description
1 polymer ?
#
loop_
_entity_poly.entity_id
_entity_poly.type
_entity_poly.pdbx_seq_one_letter_code
_entity_poly.pdbx_strand_id
1 'polypeptide(L)'
;MTRKNLDNIPPGETKCSVCGVIKSNTVFSWYKHRLTKDGYRLRANTYCDPCAKATRKEVDEIKKVLLKDHPRPEYGESCDLCGKPVWKEKDGIKNSWQCDHEHGKIKFRGWICKPCNTGLGKIGDSPETVIKVLYYLLEKPDIDKFKDQVNHLIEEQLYDS
;
A
#
# COMPACT_ATOMS: atom_id res chain seq x y z
N MET A 1 12.87 -20.49 20.01
CA MET A 1 12.30 -19.97 18.75
C MET A 1 11.45 -21.07 18.12
N THR A 2 10.17 -20.82 17.87
CA THR A 2 9.32 -21.78 17.15
C THR A 2 9.77 -21.85 15.68
N ARG A 3 10.19 -23.05 15.24
CA ARG A 3 10.61 -23.29 13.87
C ARG A 3 9.42 -23.08 12.93
N LYS A 4 9.63 -22.40 11.80
CA LYS A 4 8.56 -22.20 10.80
C LYS A 4 8.11 -23.56 10.26
N ASN A 5 6.81 -23.83 10.29
CA ASN A 5 6.24 -25.03 9.67
C ASN A 5 6.32 -24.88 8.14
N LEU A 6 7.02 -25.81 7.49
CA LEU A 6 7.24 -25.81 6.03
C LEU A 6 6.30 -26.76 5.28
N ASP A 7 5.42 -27.47 6.00
CA ASP A 7 4.49 -28.44 5.42
C ASP A 7 3.58 -27.76 4.41
N ASN A 8 3.35 -28.43 3.29
CA ASN A 8 2.49 -27.98 2.21
C ASN A 8 2.86 -26.61 1.63
N ILE A 9 4.08 -26.10 1.82
CA ILE A 9 4.57 -24.96 1.04
C ILE A 9 4.89 -25.47 -0.38
N PRO A 10 4.39 -24.83 -1.46
CA PRO A 10 4.74 -25.22 -2.82
C PRO A 10 6.26 -25.19 -3.02
N PRO A 11 6.86 -26.21 -3.66
CA PRO A 11 8.27 -26.18 -4.00
C PRO A 11 8.58 -25.06 -5.01
N GLY A 12 9.86 -24.71 -5.14
CA GLY A 12 10.33 -23.70 -6.08
C GLY A 12 10.62 -22.33 -5.46
N GLU A 13 10.70 -21.33 -6.31
CA GLU A 13 11.17 -19.98 -5.98
C GLU A 13 10.22 -18.91 -6.48
N THR A 14 10.22 -17.76 -5.80
CA THR A 14 9.41 -16.59 -6.13
C THR A 14 10.27 -15.34 -6.07
N LYS A 15 10.04 -14.40 -7.00
CA LYS A 15 10.61 -13.05 -6.95
C LYS A 15 9.91 -12.22 -5.88
N CYS A 16 10.65 -11.71 -4.90
CA CYS A 16 10.11 -10.81 -3.87
C CYS A 16 9.67 -9.47 -4.49
N SER A 17 8.44 -9.03 -4.20
CA SER A 17 7.91 -7.75 -4.72
C SER A 17 8.55 -6.50 -4.11
N VAL A 18 9.35 -6.65 -3.05
CA VAL A 18 10.03 -5.53 -2.38
C VAL A 18 11.50 -5.45 -2.79
N CYS A 19 12.30 -6.48 -2.50
CA CYS A 19 13.74 -6.46 -2.84
C CYS A 19 14.07 -6.97 -4.25
N GLY A 20 13.10 -7.50 -5.01
CA GLY A 20 13.31 -8.00 -6.36
C GLY A 20 14.13 -9.29 -6.48
N VAL A 21 14.66 -9.82 -5.38
CA VAL A 21 15.47 -11.05 -5.37
C VAL A 21 14.58 -12.29 -5.46
N ILE A 22 14.99 -13.26 -6.29
CA ILE A 22 14.38 -14.60 -6.37
C ILE A 22 14.82 -15.42 -5.16
N LYS A 23 13.86 -15.97 -4.42
CA LYS A 23 14.13 -16.76 -3.21
C LYS A 23 13.22 -17.97 -3.14
N SER A 24 13.65 -19.00 -2.40
CA SER A 24 12.82 -20.16 -2.08
C SER A 24 11.45 -19.76 -1.51
N ASN A 25 10.40 -20.46 -1.91
CA ASN A 25 9.05 -20.28 -1.38
C ASN A 25 8.99 -20.40 0.16
N THR A 26 9.93 -21.11 0.78
CA THR A 26 10.03 -21.28 2.23
C THR A 26 10.27 -19.97 3.00
N VAL A 27 10.79 -18.92 2.37
CA VAL A 27 11.05 -17.60 3.00
C VAL A 27 9.92 -16.58 2.81
N PHE A 28 8.76 -17.02 2.35
CA PHE A 28 7.56 -16.18 2.16
C PHE A 28 6.47 -16.55 3.17
N SER A 29 5.51 -15.66 3.40
CA SER A 29 4.42 -15.94 4.32
C SER A 29 3.29 -16.72 3.63
N TRP A 30 2.79 -17.76 4.31
CA TRP A 30 1.75 -18.66 3.81
C TRP A 30 0.63 -18.78 4.85
N TYR A 31 -0.62 -18.89 4.38
CA TYR A 31 -1.74 -19.14 5.27
C TYR A 31 -1.64 -20.53 5.90
N LYS A 32 -1.89 -20.62 7.21
CA LYS A 32 -1.78 -21.89 7.95
C LYS A 32 -2.81 -22.93 7.50
N HIS A 33 -4.03 -22.51 7.19
CA HIS A 33 -5.18 -23.39 6.95
C HIS A 33 -5.85 -23.20 5.58
N ARG A 34 -5.41 -22.22 4.79
CA ARG A 34 -5.97 -22.01 3.45
C ARG A 34 -5.12 -22.75 2.44
N LEU A 35 -5.72 -23.73 1.77
CA LEU A 35 -5.05 -24.57 0.79
C LEU A 35 -5.58 -24.28 -0.62
N THR A 36 -4.73 -24.48 -1.61
CA THR A 36 -5.07 -24.62 -3.02
C THR A 36 -5.66 -26.02 -3.27
N LYS A 37 -6.26 -26.22 -4.45
CA LYS A 37 -6.91 -27.50 -4.80
C LYS A 37 -5.94 -28.69 -4.81
N ASP A 38 -4.68 -28.43 -5.12
CA ASP A 38 -3.56 -29.38 -5.12
C ASP A 38 -2.92 -29.57 -3.73
N GLY A 39 -3.51 -29.02 -2.67
CA GLY A 39 -3.12 -29.29 -1.28
C GLY A 39 -1.96 -28.45 -0.76
N TYR A 40 -1.47 -27.47 -1.52
CA TYR A 40 -0.48 -26.52 -1.03
C TYR A 40 -1.12 -25.35 -0.28
N ARG A 41 -0.37 -24.72 0.62
CA ARG A 41 -0.81 -23.52 1.31
C ARG A 41 -0.93 -22.37 0.33
N LEU A 42 -1.95 -21.54 0.52
CA LEU A 42 -2.13 -20.31 -0.23
C LEU A 42 -1.15 -19.24 0.25
N ARG A 43 -0.50 -18.55 -0.70
CA ARG A 43 0.46 -17.49 -0.41
C ARG A 43 -0.26 -16.28 0.22
N ALA A 44 0.28 -15.74 1.31
CA ALA A 44 -0.34 -14.62 2.04
C ALA A 44 0.11 -13.25 1.51
N ASN A 45 1.34 -13.14 1.01
CA ASN A 45 1.93 -11.91 0.49
C ASN A 45 2.94 -12.20 -0.64
N THR A 46 3.39 -11.16 -1.34
CA THR A 46 4.32 -11.29 -2.48
C THR A 46 5.77 -10.94 -2.11
N TYR A 47 6.05 -10.66 -0.84
CA TYR A 47 7.35 -10.26 -0.35
C TYR A 47 7.89 -11.26 0.68
N CYS A 48 9.22 -11.38 0.75
CA CYS A 48 9.87 -12.32 1.65
C CYS A 48 9.82 -11.86 3.11
N ASP A 49 9.92 -12.81 4.05
CA ASP A 49 9.90 -12.58 5.50
C ASP A 49 10.97 -11.55 5.96
N PRO A 50 12.20 -11.52 5.42
CA PRO A 50 13.17 -10.46 5.74
C PRO A 50 12.66 -9.06 5.40
N CYS A 51 12.01 -8.88 4.24
CA CYS A 51 11.44 -7.59 3.86
C CYS A 51 10.25 -7.24 4.75
N ALA A 52 9.41 -8.22 5.11
CA ALA A 52 8.33 -8.03 6.07
C ALA A 52 8.86 -7.51 7.43
N LYS A 53 9.98 -8.06 7.89
CA LYS A 53 10.65 -7.65 9.13
C LYS A 53 11.23 -6.24 9.04
N ALA A 54 11.85 -5.89 7.91
CA ALA A 54 12.36 -4.54 7.65
C ALA A 54 11.23 -3.50 7.67
N THR A 55 10.15 -3.73 6.92
CA THR A 55 8.98 -2.84 6.90
C THR A 55 8.33 -2.71 8.28
N ARG A 56 8.26 -3.79 9.07
CA ARG A 56 7.76 -3.70 10.45
C ARG A 56 8.63 -2.76 11.29
N LYS A 57 9.95 -2.88 11.19
CA LYS A 57 10.89 -2.02 11.92
C LYS A 57 10.72 -0.55 11.53
N GLU A 58 10.60 -0.26 10.23
CA GLU A 58 10.33 1.10 9.73
C GLU A 58 9.03 1.67 10.33
N VAL A 59 7.94 0.91 10.30
CA VAL A 59 6.65 1.32 10.88
C VAL A 59 6.78 1.56 12.39
N ASP A 60 7.55 0.74 13.10
CA ASP A 60 7.77 0.90 14.54
C ASP A 60 8.61 2.14 14.85
N GLU A 61 9.56 2.51 13.98
CA GLU A 61 10.32 3.76 14.09
C GLU A 61 9.44 4.98 13.79
N ILE A 62 8.62 4.94 12.75
CA ILE A 62 7.63 5.98 12.43
C ILE A 62 6.68 6.19 13.62
N LYS A 63 6.19 5.10 14.24
CA LYS A 63 5.34 5.15 15.44
C LYS A 63 6.02 5.83 16.62
N LYS A 64 7.33 5.65 16.78
CA LYS A 64 8.09 6.25 17.89
C LYS A 64 8.41 7.72 17.67
N VAL A 65 8.78 8.08 16.45
CA VAL A 65 9.33 9.40 16.13
C VAL A 65 8.23 10.34 15.65
N LEU A 66 7.41 9.90 14.69
CA LEU A 66 6.51 10.79 13.95
C LEU A 66 5.09 10.79 14.48
N LEU A 67 4.57 9.65 14.97
CA LEU A 67 3.18 9.61 15.45
C LEU A 67 2.92 10.39 16.75
N LYS A 68 3.98 10.79 17.46
CA LYS A 68 3.85 11.69 18.60
C LYS A 68 3.42 13.09 18.15
N ASP A 69 4.00 13.57 17.06
CA ASP A 69 3.74 14.90 16.50
C ASP A 69 2.62 14.87 15.43
N HIS A 70 2.29 13.68 14.93
CA HIS A 70 1.22 13.42 13.97
C HIS A 70 0.23 12.38 14.52
N PRO A 71 -0.58 12.74 15.54
CA PRO A 71 -1.55 11.82 16.11
C PRO A 71 -2.53 11.33 15.06
N ARG A 72 -3.00 10.09 15.22
CA ARG A 72 -4.03 9.54 14.34
C ARG A 72 -5.33 10.35 14.51
N PRO A 73 -5.96 10.83 13.42
CA PRO A 73 -7.22 11.55 13.51
C PRO A 73 -8.33 10.70 14.12
N GLU A 74 -9.37 11.34 14.63
CA GLU A 74 -10.53 10.63 15.13
C GLU A 74 -11.32 9.98 13.98
N TYR A 75 -12.13 8.97 14.31
CA TYR A 75 -13.05 8.42 13.32
C TYR A 75 -14.20 9.41 13.06
N GLY A 76 -14.55 9.58 11.79
CA GLY A 76 -15.51 10.59 11.32
C GLY A 76 -14.83 11.74 10.57
N GLU A 77 -13.54 11.98 10.81
CA GLU A 77 -12.76 12.97 10.07
C GLU A 77 -12.47 12.52 8.63
N SER A 78 -12.22 13.50 7.76
CA SER A 78 -12.03 13.32 6.32
C SER A 78 -10.62 12.86 5.97
N CYS A 79 -10.52 11.89 5.07
CA CYS A 79 -9.25 11.40 4.51
C CYS A 79 -8.52 12.48 3.70
N ASP A 80 -7.24 12.71 3.96
CA ASP A 80 -6.40 13.70 3.27
C ASP A 80 -6.36 13.51 1.74
N LEU A 81 -6.51 12.27 1.25
CA LEU A 81 -6.42 11.97 -0.18
C LEU A 81 -7.77 12.03 -0.93
N CYS A 82 -8.86 11.62 -0.30
CA CYS A 82 -10.15 11.48 -1.01
C CYS A 82 -11.30 12.28 -0.41
N GLY A 83 -11.06 13.02 0.68
CA GLY A 83 -12.05 13.84 1.37
C GLY A 83 -13.18 13.07 2.06
N LYS A 84 -13.24 11.74 1.95
CA LYS A 84 -14.30 10.92 2.55
C LYS A 84 -14.04 10.68 4.03
N PRO A 85 -15.08 10.65 4.88
CA PRO A 85 -14.92 10.34 6.29
C PRO A 85 -14.34 8.95 6.50
N VAL A 86 -13.60 8.76 7.59
CA VAL A 86 -12.88 7.51 7.90
C VAL A 86 -13.50 6.84 9.12
N TRP A 87 -13.72 5.52 9.05
CA TRP A 87 -14.38 4.76 10.11
C TRP A 87 -13.76 3.38 10.30
N LYS A 88 -13.78 2.86 11.52
CA LYS A 88 -13.19 1.55 11.84
C LYS A 88 -13.83 0.43 11.00
N GLU A 89 -15.16 0.34 11.04
CA GLU A 89 -15.99 -0.58 10.28
C GLU A 89 -17.42 -0.02 10.23
N LYS A 90 -18.04 -0.04 9.05
CA LYS A 90 -19.44 0.37 8.84
C LYS A 90 -20.03 -0.56 7.79
N ASP A 91 -21.16 -1.18 8.08
CA ASP A 91 -21.85 -2.11 7.19
C ASP A 91 -20.94 -3.28 6.70
N GLY A 92 -20.05 -3.76 7.59
CA GLY A 92 -19.05 -4.79 7.26
C GLY A 92 -17.86 -4.30 6.42
N ILE A 93 -17.82 -3.01 6.06
CA ILE A 93 -16.76 -2.40 5.25
C ILE A 93 -15.76 -1.69 6.18
N LYS A 94 -14.52 -2.17 6.17
CA LYS A 94 -13.40 -1.57 6.91
C LYS A 94 -12.81 -0.40 6.14
N ASN A 95 -12.88 0.79 6.72
CA ASN A 95 -12.31 2.01 6.17
C ASN A 95 -11.39 2.71 7.19
N SER A 96 -10.54 1.95 7.90
CA SER A 96 -9.73 2.49 9.01
C SER A 96 -8.55 3.33 8.55
N TRP A 97 -8.11 4.28 9.37
CA TRP A 97 -6.89 5.06 9.19
C TRP A 97 -5.64 4.21 8.93
N GLN A 98 -4.84 4.62 7.95
CA GLN A 98 -3.52 4.08 7.62
C GLN A 98 -2.49 5.21 7.69
N CYS A 99 -1.32 4.88 8.24
CA CYS A 99 -0.17 5.78 8.30
C CYS A 99 0.60 5.68 6.99
N ASP A 100 0.33 6.61 6.07
CA ASP A 100 1.01 6.63 4.76
C ASP A 100 2.42 7.20 4.92
N HIS A 101 3.40 6.53 4.30
CA HIS A 101 4.80 6.87 4.40
C HIS A 101 5.56 6.39 3.16
N GLU A 102 6.69 7.02 2.88
CA GLU A 102 7.56 6.59 1.79
C GLU A 102 8.36 5.36 2.21
N HIS A 103 8.28 4.25 1.46
CA HIS A 103 9.00 3.03 1.82
C HIS A 103 10.53 3.21 1.72
N GLY A 104 11.27 2.67 2.69
CA GLY A 104 12.73 2.83 2.77
C GLY A 104 13.21 4.20 3.26
N LYS A 105 12.29 5.13 3.55
CA LYS A 105 12.57 6.40 4.23
C LYS A 105 11.66 6.53 5.45
N ILE A 106 12.14 7.13 6.53
CA ILE A 106 11.28 7.47 7.69
C ILE A 106 10.59 8.81 7.37
N LYS A 107 9.80 8.85 6.28
CA LYS A 107 9.09 10.05 5.82
C LYS A 107 7.59 9.80 5.81
N PHE A 108 6.91 10.35 6.81
CA PHE A 108 5.44 10.36 6.89
C PHE A 108 4.88 11.28 5.80
N ARG A 109 3.82 10.83 5.12
CA ARG A 109 3.08 11.61 4.12
C ARG A 109 1.79 12.17 4.69
N GLY A 110 1.03 11.36 5.42
CA GLY A 110 -0.26 11.76 5.96
C GLY A 110 -1.08 10.59 6.49
N TRP A 111 -2.24 10.92 7.03
CA TRP A 111 -3.22 9.91 7.43
C TRP A 111 -4.25 9.77 6.32
N ILE A 112 -4.35 8.55 5.77
CA ILE A 112 -5.31 8.27 4.71
C ILE A 112 -6.15 7.04 5.04
N CYS A 113 -7.29 6.91 4.38
CA CYS A 113 -8.17 5.77 4.59
C CYS A 113 -7.62 4.50 3.94
N LYS A 114 -8.04 3.32 4.44
CA LYS A 114 -7.57 2.01 3.94
C LYS A 114 -7.73 1.80 2.42
N PRO A 115 -8.86 2.17 1.79
CA PRO A 115 -9.00 2.12 0.33
C PRO A 115 -7.96 2.96 -0.40
N CYS A 116 -7.71 4.20 0.04
CA CYS A 116 -6.69 5.09 -0.54
C CYS A 116 -5.28 4.49 -0.43
N ASN A 117 -4.87 4.07 0.77
CA ASN A 117 -3.57 3.45 0.98
C ASN A 117 -3.38 2.19 0.13
N THR A 118 -4.42 1.35 0.05
CA THR A 118 -4.36 0.13 -0.76
C THR A 118 -4.31 0.47 -2.25
N GLY A 119 -5.04 1.49 -2.68
CA GLY A 119 -5.05 2.01 -4.03
C GLY A 119 -3.67 2.51 -4.46
N LEU A 120 -3.06 3.40 -3.67
CA LEU A 120 -1.70 3.90 -3.90
C LEU A 120 -0.68 2.77 -4.03
N GLY A 121 -0.72 1.80 -3.10
CA GLY A 121 0.17 0.63 -3.17
C GLY A 121 -0.03 -0.21 -4.43
N LYS A 122 -1.27 -0.35 -4.92
CA LYS A 122 -1.57 -1.10 -6.16
C LYS A 122 -1.11 -0.40 -7.43
N ILE A 123 -1.12 0.93 -7.44
CA ILE A 123 -0.63 1.72 -8.57
C ILE A 123 0.89 1.93 -8.51
N GLY A 124 1.58 1.44 -7.47
CA GLY A 124 3.05 1.47 -7.37
C GLY A 124 3.62 2.62 -6.56
N ASP A 125 2.77 3.38 -5.87
CA ASP A 125 3.16 4.31 -4.80
C ASP A 125 4.25 5.35 -5.19
N SER A 126 4.13 5.91 -6.40
CA SER A 126 5.08 6.89 -6.93
C SER A 126 4.39 7.95 -7.80
N PRO A 127 4.89 9.19 -7.86
CA PRO A 127 4.35 10.21 -8.77
C PRO A 127 4.36 9.75 -10.23
N GLU A 128 5.40 9.05 -10.67
CA GLU A 128 5.55 8.58 -12.05
C GLU A 128 4.44 7.61 -12.44
N THR A 129 4.04 6.70 -11.55
CA THR A 129 2.94 5.78 -11.84
C THR A 129 1.59 6.46 -11.78
N VAL A 130 1.39 7.44 -10.89
CA VAL A 130 0.18 8.26 -10.86
C VAL A 130 0.02 9.05 -12.16
N ILE A 131 1.09 9.66 -12.67
CA ILE A 131 1.08 10.38 -13.96
C ILE A 131 0.67 9.43 -15.10
N LYS A 132 1.18 8.19 -15.12
CA LYS A 132 0.79 7.19 -16.12
C LYS A 132 -0.69 6.80 -16.04
N VAL A 133 -1.24 6.70 -14.82
CA VAL A 133 -2.67 6.44 -14.61
C VAL A 133 -3.50 7.62 -15.13
N LEU A 134 -3.12 8.85 -14.80
CA LEU A 134 -3.81 10.05 -15.29
C LEU A 134 -3.75 10.17 -16.81
N TYR A 135 -2.58 9.96 -17.41
CA TYR A 135 -2.39 9.90 -18.85
C TYR A 135 -3.30 8.88 -19.53
N TYR A 136 -3.44 7.69 -18.92
CA TYR A 136 -4.35 6.66 -19.41
C TYR A 136 -5.83 7.08 -19.29
N LEU A 137 -6.23 7.70 -18.18
CA LEU A 137 -7.60 8.15 -17.94
C LEU A 137 -8.02 9.30 -18.86
N LEU A 138 -7.08 10.16 -19.26
CA LEU A 138 -7.29 11.22 -20.24
C LEU A 138 -7.24 10.73 -21.71
N GLU A 139 -7.29 9.41 -21.91
CA GLU A 139 -7.29 8.76 -23.23
C GLU A 139 -5.98 8.91 -24.01
N LYS A 140 -4.84 9.01 -23.30
CA LYS A 140 -3.48 9.07 -23.89
C LYS A 140 -3.35 10.18 -24.94
N PRO A 141 -3.61 11.44 -24.58
CA PRO A 141 -3.53 12.57 -25.52
C PRO A 141 -2.07 12.82 -25.95
N ASP A 142 -1.87 13.72 -26.90
CA ASP A 142 -0.54 14.30 -27.13
C ASP A 142 -0.08 15.11 -25.90
N ILE A 143 1.22 15.46 -25.87
CA ILE A 143 1.84 16.08 -24.70
C ILE A 143 1.27 17.45 -24.38
N ASP A 144 0.94 18.26 -25.40
CA ASP A 144 0.47 19.62 -25.17
C ASP A 144 -0.96 19.58 -24.65
N LYS A 145 -1.83 18.77 -25.27
CA LYS A 145 -3.17 18.53 -24.74
C LYS A 145 -3.15 17.91 -23.34
N PHE A 146 -2.23 16.99 -23.04
CA PHE A 146 -2.08 16.44 -21.69
C PHE A 146 -1.79 17.54 -20.67
N LYS A 147 -0.84 18.43 -20.96
CA LYS A 147 -0.47 19.54 -20.07
C LYS A 147 -1.66 20.47 -19.86
N ASP A 148 -2.38 20.83 -20.91
CA ASP A 148 -3.55 21.71 -20.81
C ASP A 148 -4.65 21.10 -19.94
N GLN A 149 -4.95 19.83 -20.14
CA GLN A 149 -5.94 19.11 -19.32
C GLN A 149 -5.51 18.99 -17.85
N VAL A 150 -4.22 18.72 -17.58
CA VAL A 150 -3.69 18.66 -16.21
C VAL A 150 -3.74 20.03 -15.54
N ASN A 151 -3.35 21.09 -16.24
CA ASN A 151 -3.41 22.45 -15.71
C ASN A 151 -4.86 22.84 -15.38
N HIS A 152 -5.80 22.53 -16.26
CA HIS A 152 -7.22 22.77 -16.03
C HIS A 152 -7.73 22.03 -14.77
N LEU A 153 -7.39 20.76 -14.60
CA LEU A 153 -7.75 19.98 -13.40
C LEU A 153 -7.14 20.56 -12.12
N ILE A 154 -5.90 21.05 -12.19
CA ILE A 154 -5.23 21.68 -11.03
C ILE A 154 -5.95 22.99 -10.66
N GLU A 155 -6.29 23.81 -11.64
CA GLU A 155 -7.03 25.05 -11.42
C GLU A 155 -8.38 24.78 -10.75
N GLU A 156 -9.18 23.83 -11.25
CA GLU A 156 -10.47 23.47 -10.65
C GLU A 156 -10.34 23.05 -9.18
N GLN A 157 -9.32 22.26 -8.84
CA GLN A 157 -9.09 21.80 -7.46
C GLN A 157 -8.62 22.89 -6.50
N LEU A 158 -7.97 23.95 -7.00
CA LEU A 158 -7.50 25.09 -6.18
C LEU A 158 -8.58 26.13 -5.91
N TYR A 159 -9.68 26.15 -6.69
CA TYR A 159 -10.82 27.04 -6.46
C TYR A 159 -11.93 26.40 -5.60
N ASP A 160 -11.89 25.08 -5.39
CA ASP A 160 -12.83 24.32 -4.53
C ASP A 160 -12.30 24.14 -3.07
N SER A 161 -11.15 24.73 -2.72
CA SER A 161 -10.53 24.71 -1.38
C SER A 161 -10.55 26.08 -0.69
#